data_AF-A0A8S0H4Y5-F1
#
_entry.id   AF-A0A8S0H4Y5-F1
#
_cell.length_a   1.000
_cell.length_b   1.000
_cell.length_c   1.000
_cell.angle_alpha   90.00
_cell.angle_beta   90.00
_cell.angle_gamma   90.00
#
_symmetry.space_group_name_H-M   'P 1'
#
loop_
_entity.id
_entity.type
_entity.pdbx_description
1 polymer ?
#
loop_
_entity_poly.entity_id
_entity_poly.type
_entity_poly.pdbx_seq_one_letter_code
_entity_poly.pdbx_strand_id
1 'polypeptide(L)'
;MDLWVGGQFRTLMRAPDGSEYPTMGVFLEIAAPSRLVFTDAYLPGWIPSGKPFMTAEVTFEEQGDQTLYTARAMHWTEADRKAHEAMGFHEGWGQSLERLVALVTRDLPD
;
A
#
# COMPACT_ATOMS: atom_id res chain seq x y z
N MET A 1 -1.69 1.96 -13.03
CA MET A 1 -0.54 1.33 -12.34
C MET A 1 0.10 0.39 -13.33
N ASP A 2 1.40 0.19 -13.25
CA ASP A 2 2.14 -0.72 -14.13
C ASP A 2 2.66 -1.92 -13.31
N LEU A 3 2.06 -3.09 -13.50
CA LEU A 3 2.23 -4.27 -12.62
C LEU A 3 3.47 -5.10 -13.00
N TRP A 4 4.64 -4.51 -12.84
CA TRP A 4 5.94 -5.19 -12.90
C TRP A 4 6.93 -4.52 -11.94
N VAL A 5 8.03 -5.19 -11.61
CA VAL A 5 9.09 -4.63 -10.76
C VAL A 5 9.67 -3.36 -11.42
N GLY A 6 9.74 -2.28 -10.66
CA GLY A 6 10.10 -0.93 -11.13
C GLY A 6 8.96 -0.17 -11.82
N GLY A 7 7.81 -0.81 -12.03
CA GLY A 7 6.61 -0.20 -12.63
C GLY A 7 5.92 0.78 -11.69
N GLN A 8 5.22 1.76 -12.26
CA GLN A 8 4.65 2.86 -11.52
C GLN A 8 3.49 2.41 -10.61
N PHE A 9 3.62 2.73 -9.31
CA PHE A 9 2.55 2.70 -8.34
C PHE A 9 2.14 4.13 -8.01
N ARG A 10 1.00 4.60 -8.52
CA ARG A 10 0.50 5.96 -8.30
C ARG A 10 -0.93 5.92 -7.81
N THR A 11 -1.19 6.66 -6.74
CA THR A 11 -2.53 6.91 -6.20
C THR A 11 -2.75 8.42 -6.06
N LEU A 12 -4.01 8.85 -6.16
CA LEU A 12 -4.42 10.22 -5.89
C LEU A 12 -5.59 10.14 -4.93
N MET A 13 -5.31 10.33 -3.64
CA MET A 13 -6.37 10.36 -2.64
C MET A 13 -7.01 11.74 -2.67
N ARG A 14 -8.35 11.79 -2.77
CA ARG A 14 -9.12 13.03 -2.70
C ARG A 14 -9.98 13.02 -1.46
N ALA A 15 -9.83 14.03 -0.61
CA ALA A 15 -10.65 14.20 0.58
C ALA A 15 -12.03 14.79 0.24
N PRO A 16 -13.02 14.70 1.15
CA PRO A 16 -14.38 15.22 0.90
C PRO A 16 -14.44 16.72 0.62
N ASP A 17 -13.47 17.48 1.11
CA ASP A 17 -13.32 18.92 0.87
C ASP A 17 -12.68 19.24 -0.51
N GLY A 18 -12.29 18.22 -1.27
CA GLY A 18 -11.64 18.32 -2.57
C GLY A 18 -10.11 18.36 -2.52
N SER A 19 -9.49 18.37 -1.34
CA SER A 19 -8.03 18.34 -1.19
C SER A 19 -7.44 17.07 -1.78
N GLU A 20 -6.34 17.20 -2.53
CA GLU A 20 -5.68 16.10 -3.22
C GLU A 20 -4.33 15.75 -2.59
N TYR A 21 -4.09 14.45 -2.42
CA TYR A 21 -2.86 13.88 -1.86
C TYR A 21 -2.29 12.90 -2.89
N PRO A 22 -1.41 13.36 -3.80
CA PRO A 22 -0.77 12.51 -4.77
C PRO A 22 0.35 11.69 -4.12
N THR A 23 0.34 10.38 -4.34
CA THR A 23 1.43 9.48 -3.96
C THR A 23 1.97 8.79 -5.20
N MET A 24 3.28 8.74 -5.34
CA MET A 24 3.96 8.10 -6.46
C MET A 24 5.14 7.27 -5.96
N GLY A 25 5.27 6.07 -6.52
CA GLY A 25 6.26 5.10 -6.14
C GLY A 25 6.45 4.03 -7.22
N VAL A 26 7.11 2.95 -6.84
CA VAL A 26 7.33 1.76 -7.69
C VAL A 26 6.99 0.47 -6.96
N PHE A 27 6.68 -0.57 -7.71
CA PHE A 27 6.70 -1.94 -7.20
C PHE A 27 8.14 -2.45 -7.04
N LEU A 28 8.47 -2.97 -5.87
CA LEU A 28 9.75 -3.65 -5.61
C LEU A 28 9.64 -5.15 -5.86
N GLU A 29 8.48 -5.74 -5.61
CA GLU A 29 8.23 -7.17 -5.78
C GLU A 29 6.75 -7.41 -6.14
N ILE A 30 6.52 -8.32 -7.08
CA ILE A 30 5.21 -8.86 -7.40
C ILE A 30 5.36 -10.37 -7.53
N ALA A 31 4.93 -11.10 -6.50
CA ALA A 31 4.90 -12.55 -6.49
C ALA A 31 3.46 -13.01 -6.33
N ALA A 32 2.73 -13.06 -7.45
CA ALA A 32 1.31 -13.40 -7.45
C ALA A 32 1.09 -14.90 -7.14
N PRO A 33 0.05 -15.24 -6.33
CA PRO A 33 -0.90 -14.34 -5.66
C PRO A 33 -0.47 -13.91 -4.24
N SER A 34 0.69 -14.35 -3.76
CA SER A 34 1.01 -14.36 -2.33
C SER A 34 1.61 -13.07 -1.77
N ARG A 35 2.19 -12.19 -2.60
CA ARG A 35 2.99 -11.07 -2.09
C ARG A 35 3.12 -9.89 -3.06
N LEU A 36 3.03 -8.69 -2.50
CA LEU A 36 3.31 -7.42 -3.16
C LEU A 36 4.20 -6.56 -2.25
N VAL A 37 5.23 -5.94 -2.83
CA VAL A 37 6.05 -4.94 -2.15
C VAL A 37 6.13 -3.69 -3.01
N PHE A 38 5.87 -2.52 -2.43
CA PHE A 38 5.95 -1.23 -3.11
C PHE A 38 6.51 -0.16 -2.19
N THR A 39 7.07 0.90 -2.78
CA THR A 39 7.72 1.98 -2.03
C THR A 39 7.56 3.31 -2.76
N ASP A 40 7.56 4.40 -2.00
CA ASP A 40 7.68 5.77 -2.54
C ASP A 40 9.12 6.29 -2.49
N ALA A 41 10.10 5.45 -2.13
CA ALA A 41 11.52 5.80 -2.17
C ALA A 41 12.09 5.98 -3.57
N TYR A 42 11.39 5.49 -4.58
CA TYR A 42 11.78 5.67 -5.97
C TYR A 42 10.58 6.07 -6.82
N LEU A 43 10.81 6.95 -7.78
CA LEU A 43 9.97 7.14 -8.94
C LEU A 43 10.31 6.08 -10.01
N PRO A 44 9.47 5.89 -11.05
CA PRO A 44 9.79 5.01 -12.16
C PRO A 44 11.18 5.26 -12.75
N GLY A 45 11.89 4.18 -13.10
CA GLY A 45 13.28 4.24 -13.53
C GLY A 45 14.30 4.28 -12.39
N TRP A 46 13.89 3.91 -11.16
CA TRP A 46 14.75 3.85 -9.97
C TRP A 46 15.33 5.21 -9.56
N ILE A 47 14.61 6.29 -9.88
CA ILE A 47 15.01 7.64 -9.53
C ILE A 47 14.69 7.84 -8.04
N PRO A 48 15.66 8.10 -7.16
CA PRO A 48 15.39 8.30 -5.74
C PRO A 48 14.40 9.45 -5.54
N SER A 49 13.41 9.24 -4.68
CA SER A 49 12.55 10.32 -4.22
C SER A 49 13.28 11.19 -3.20
N GLY A 50 12.80 12.43 -3.02
CA GLY A 50 13.45 13.37 -2.10
C GLY A 50 13.29 13.00 -0.63
N LYS A 51 12.07 12.67 -0.20
CA LYS A 51 11.76 12.25 1.17
C LYS A 51 10.78 11.07 1.10
N PRO A 52 11.26 9.81 1.18
CA PRO A 52 10.36 8.67 1.21
C PRO A 52 9.54 8.64 2.48
N PHE A 53 8.31 8.17 2.35
CA PHE A 53 7.39 7.96 3.46
C PHE A 53 7.49 6.55 4.02
N MET A 54 7.44 5.53 3.15
CA MET A 54 7.48 4.12 3.58
C MET A 54 7.77 3.14 2.43
N THR A 55 8.18 1.94 2.82
CA THR A 55 8.00 0.72 2.02
C THR A 55 6.88 -0.10 2.62
N ALA A 56 5.96 -0.60 1.79
CA ALA A 56 4.89 -1.48 2.22
C ALA A 56 5.10 -2.88 1.65
N GLU A 57 4.93 -3.88 2.51
CA GLU A 57 4.83 -5.28 2.15
C GLU A 57 3.40 -5.74 2.48
N VAL A 58 2.77 -6.41 1.53
CA VAL A 58 1.47 -7.05 1.69
C VAL A 58 1.61 -8.52 1.33
N THR A 59 1.22 -9.41 2.25
CA THR A 59 1.20 -10.86 2.02
C THR A 59 -0.21 -11.43 2.14
N PHE A 60 -0.46 -12.47 1.37
CA PHE A 60 -1.71 -13.22 1.33
C PHE A 60 -1.36 -14.71 1.49
N GLU A 61 -1.93 -15.33 2.52
CA GLU A 61 -1.75 -16.75 2.80
C GLU A 61 -3.10 -17.44 2.81
N GLU A 62 -3.20 -18.59 2.14
CA GLU A 62 -4.41 -19.41 2.15
C GLU A 62 -4.65 -19.98 3.55
N GLN A 63 -5.85 -19.81 4.08
CA GLN A 63 -6.30 -20.42 5.33
C GLN A 63 -7.69 -21.02 5.14
N GLY A 64 -7.74 -22.20 4.52
CA GLY A 64 -9.00 -22.87 4.20
C GLY A 64 -9.79 -22.08 3.15
N ASP A 65 -11.00 -21.66 3.51
CA ASP A 65 -11.88 -20.78 2.72
C ASP A 65 -11.61 -19.28 2.96
N GLN A 66 -10.58 -18.95 3.74
CA GLN A 66 -10.19 -17.58 4.09
C GLN A 66 -8.79 -17.24 3.57
N THR A 67 -8.44 -15.96 3.63
CA THR A 67 -7.09 -15.47 3.34
C THR A 67 -6.56 -14.70 4.54
N LEU A 68 -5.41 -15.12 5.07
CA LEU A 68 -4.68 -14.30 6.02
C LEU A 68 -3.96 -13.18 5.25
N TYR A 69 -4.46 -11.96 5.45
CA TYR A 69 -3.86 -10.73 4.95
C TYR A 69 -2.92 -10.15 6.01
N THR A 70 -1.67 -9.89 5.65
CA THR A 70 -0.76 -9.11 6.49
C THR A 70 -0.19 -7.93 5.73
N ALA A 71 -0.30 -6.73 6.30
CA ALA A 71 0.37 -5.54 5.80
C ALA A 71 1.42 -5.05 6.80
N ARG A 72 2.62 -4.77 6.30
CA ARG A 72 3.74 -4.20 7.07
C ARG A 72 4.19 -2.92 6.40
N ALA A 73 4.19 -1.82 7.15
CA ALA A 73 4.82 -0.56 6.74
C ALA A 73 6.19 -0.44 7.42
N MET A 74 7.23 -0.24 6.61
CA MET A 74 8.61 -0.09 7.04
C MET A 74 9.07 1.35 6.80
N HIS A 75 9.77 1.91 7.78
CA HIS A 75 10.21 3.30 7.81
C HIS A 75 11.73 3.38 8.01
N TRP A 76 12.35 4.48 7.55
CA TRP A 76 13.79 4.70 7.66
C TRP A 76 14.24 5.00 9.09
N THR A 77 13.38 5.66 9.87
CA THR A 77 13.68 6.03 11.26
C THR A 77 12.50 5.74 12.18
N GLU A 78 12.80 5.59 13.47
CA GLU A 78 11.76 5.47 14.49
C GLU A 78 10.88 6.72 14.55
N ALA A 79 11.45 7.90 14.29
CA ALA A 79 10.73 9.16 14.25
C ALA A 79 9.69 9.18 13.12
N ASP A 80 10.06 8.74 11.92
CA ASP A 80 9.12 8.63 10.79
C ASP A 80 8.04 7.58 11.05
N ARG A 81 8.39 6.43 11.65
CA ARG A 81 7.42 5.41 12.07
C ARG A 81 6.39 5.97 13.05
N LYS A 82 6.86 6.68 14.09
CA LYS A 82 5.99 7.32 15.10
C LYS A 82 5.12 8.41 14.50
N ALA A 83 5.67 9.21 13.57
CA ALA A 83 4.91 10.23 12.87
C ALA A 83 3.79 9.62 12.01
N HIS A 84 4.08 8.54 11.28
CA HIS A 84 3.06 7.82 10.50
C HIS A 84 1.98 7.21 11.39
N GLU A 85 2.37 6.59 12.51
CA GLU A 85 1.44 6.05 13.48
C GLU A 85 0.52 7.14 14.08
N ALA A 86 1.09 8.28 14.46
CA ALA A 86 0.33 9.42 15.00
C ALA A 86 -0.65 10.05 13.99
N MET A 87 -0.39 9.91 12.69
CA MET A 87 -1.33 10.30 11.63
C MET A 87 -2.49 9.31 11.43
N GLY A 88 -2.55 8.23 12.21
CA GLY A 88 -3.65 7.27 12.17
C GLY A 88 -3.43 6.12 11.19
N PHE A 89 -2.18 5.71 10.94
CA PHE A 89 -1.85 4.61 10.02
C PHE A 89 -2.71 3.35 10.24
N HIS A 90 -2.80 2.87 11.48
CA HIS A 90 -3.53 1.63 11.79
C HIS A 90 -5.03 1.75 11.49
N GLU A 91 -5.63 2.90 11.81
CA GLU A 91 -7.04 3.15 11.52
C GLU A 91 -7.28 3.26 10.01
N GLY A 92 -6.50 4.09 9.31
CA GLY A 92 -6.67 4.30 7.87
C GLY A 92 -6.43 3.03 7.05
N TRP A 93 -5.43 2.23 7.43
CA TRP A 93 -5.17 0.93 6.79
C TRP A 93 -6.27 -0.07 7.11
N GLY A 94 -6.75 -0.10 8.36
CA GLY A 94 -7.87 -0.95 8.78
C GLY A 94 -9.14 -0.66 7.99
N GLN A 95 -9.54 0.61 7.85
CA GLN A 95 -10.69 0.99 7.04
C GLN A 95 -10.53 0.59 5.56
N SER A 96 -9.31 0.64 5.03
CA SER A 96 -9.04 0.19 3.66
C SER A 96 -9.21 -1.31 3.51
N LEU A 97 -8.74 -2.09 4.49
CA LEU A 97 -8.92 -3.55 4.53
C LEU A 97 -10.40 -3.93 4.69
N GLU A 98 -11.16 -3.25 5.55
CA GLU A 98 -12.60 -3.48 5.70
C GLU A 98 -13.37 -3.29 4.38
N ARG A 99 -13.04 -2.22 3.64
CA ARG A 99 -13.61 -1.97 2.30
C ARG A 99 -13.21 -3.04 1.30
N LEU A 100 -11.97 -3.51 1.34
CA LEU A 100 -11.51 -4.63 0.50
C LEU A 100 -12.29 -5.90 0.81
N VAL A 101 -12.46 -6.26 2.09
CA VAL A 101 -13.23 -7.44 2.52
C VAL A 101 -14.68 -7.33 2.04
N ALA A 102 -15.32 -6.18 2.21
CA ALA A 102 -16.68 -5.96 1.71
C ALA A 102 -16.75 -6.16 0.18
N LEU A 103 -15.83 -5.55 -0.57
CA LEU A 103 -15.77 -5.65 -2.02
C LEU A 103 -15.63 -7.10 -2.50
N VAL A 104 -14.68 -7.86 -1.94
CA VAL A 104 -14.38 -9.23 -2.40
C VAL A 104 -15.38 -10.28 -1.94
N THR A 105 -16.21 -9.98 -0.94
CA THR A 105 -17.21 -10.92 -0.42
C THR A 105 -18.65 -10.62 -0.84
N ARG A 106 -18.95 -9.40 -1.29
CA ARG A 106 -20.32 -8.96 -1.59
C ARG A 106 -20.50 -8.37 -2.99
N ASP A 107 -19.49 -7.68 -3.50
CA ASP A 107 -19.66 -6.75 -4.62
C ASP A 107 -18.84 -7.11 -5.87
N LEU A 108 -17.97 -8.13 -5.80
CA LEU A 108 -17.29 -8.67 -6.99
C LEU A 108 -18.23 -9.64 -7.72
N PRO A 109 -18.61 -9.36 -8.98
CA PRO A 109 -19.30 -10.35 -9.81
C PRO A 109 -18.37 -11.54 -10.07
N ASP A 110 -18.96 -12.74 -10.16
CA ASP A 110 -18.28 -13.96 -10.60
C ASP A 110 -17.57 -13.78 -11.96
#